data_AF-A0A7X6SK76-F1
#
_entry.id   AF-A0A7X6SK76-F1
#
_cell.length_a   1.000
_cell.length_b   1.000
_cell.length_c   1.000
_cell.angle_alpha   90.00
_cell.angle_beta   90.00
_cell.angle_gamma   90.00
#
_symmetry.space_group_name_H-M   'P 1'
#
loop_
_entity.id
_entity.type
_entity.pdbx_description
1 polymer ?
#
loop_
_entity_poly.entity_id
_entity_poly.type
_entity_poly.pdbx_seq_one_letter_code
_entity_poly.pdbx_strand_id
1 'polypeptide(L)' 'SNEERRILDFAANPISLAELSAHLGVVLGVAKVLVADLVGTGALDRSTSHSPSVEAHRDVSLLERVLDGLKAL' A
#
# COMPACT_ATOMS: atom_id res chain seq x y z
N SER A 1 13.20 10.44 3.59
CA SER A 1 13.67 9.69 2.40
C SER A 1 12.93 10.09 1.12
N ASN A 2 13.44 9.75 -0.07
CA ASN A 2 12.76 10.06 -1.35
C ASN A 2 11.41 9.31 -1.47
N GLU A 3 11.37 8.09 -0.94
CA GLU A 3 10.19 7.22 -0.91
C GLU A 3 9.03 7.82 -0.09
N GLU A 4 9.32 8.33 1.11
CA GLU A 4 8.32 9.02 1.94
C GLU A 4 7.70 10.22 1.22
N ARG A 5 8.51 11.04 0.53
CA ARG A 5 7.99 12.16 -0.27
C ARG A 5 7.04 11.70 -1.37
N ARG A 6 7.39 10.64 -2.10
CA ARG A 6 6.52 10.07 -3.13
C ARG A 6 5.21 9.56 -2.53
N ILE A 7 5.26 8.90 -1.37
CA ILE A 7 4.06 8.43 -0.68
C ILE A 7 3.16 9.61 -0.29
N LEU A 8 3.75 10.67 0.27
CA LEU A 8 3.02 11.87 0.67
C LEU A 8 2.39 12.60 -0.52
N ASP A 9 3.09 12.70 -1.65
CA ASP A 9 2.56 13.30 -2.88
C ASP A 9 1.33 12.51 -3.41
N PHE A 10 1.39 11.18 -3.39
CA PHE A 10 0.24 10.35 -3.79
C PHE A 10 -0.91 10.38 -2.78
N ALA A 11 -0.60 10.49 -1.49
CA ALA A 11 -1.58 10.52 -0.41
C ALA A 11 -2.18 11.91 -0.15
N ALA A 12 -1.85 12.93 -0.97
CA ALA A 12 -2.48 14.25 -0.92
C ALA A 12 -4.00 14.19 -1.15
N ASN A 13 -4.49 13.14 -1.82
CA ASN A 13 -5.89 12.76 -1.88
C ASN A 13 -6.05 11.32 -1.35
N PRO A 14 -7.24 10.92 -0.85
CA PRO A 14 -7.48 9.53 -0.45
C PRO A 14 -7.19 8.56 -1.60
N ILE A 15 -6.24 7.65 -1.39
CA ILE A 15 -5.81 6.63 -2.36
C ILE A 15 -5.82 5.25 -1.68
N SER A 16 -6.19 4.21 -2.43
CA SER A 16 -6.14 2.85 -1.89
C SER A 16 -4.70 2.36 -1.73
N LEU A 17 -4.45 1.46 -0.78
CA LEU A 17 -3.12 0.84 -0.61
C LEU A 17 -2.68 0.05 -1.86
N ALA A 18 -3.63 -0.52 -2.61
CA ALA A 18 -3.36 -1.23 -3.86
C ALA A 18 -2.85 -0.28 -4.94
N GLU A 19 -3.55 0.83 -5.19
CA GLU A 19 -3.12 1.86 -6.14
C GLU A 19 -1.78 2.48 -5.73
N LEU A 20 -1.60 2.78 -4.45
CA LEU A 20 -0.32 3.30 -3.94
C LEU A 20 0.82 2.31 -4.21
N SER A 21 0.61 1.01 -4.01
CA SER A 21 1.62 -0.01 -4.29
C SER A 21 1.99 -0.07 -5.78
N ALA A 22 1.00 0.07 -6.67
CA ALA A 22 1.22 0.14 -8.11
C ALA A 22 2.02 1.39 -8.51
N HIS A 23 1.71 2.56 -7.93
CA HIS A 23 2.45 3.80 -8.19
C HIS A 23 3.90 3.78 -7.67
N LEU A 24 4.14 3.07 -6.57
CA LEU A 24 5.48 2.90 -6.01
C LEU A 24 6.28 1.82 -6.75
N GLY A 25 5.61 0.89 -7.43
CA GLY A 25 6.24 -0.27 -8.07
C GLY A 25 6.67 -1.34 -7.07
N VAL A 26 5.96 -1.45 -5.94
CA VAL A 26 6.28 -2.39 -4.85
C VAL A 26 5.11 -3.31 -4.58
N VAL A 27 5.37 -4.46 -3.95
CA VAL A 27 4.31 -5.37 -3.52
C VAL A 27 3.45 -4.72 -2.43
N LEU A 28 2.15 -5.05 -2.40
CA LEU A 28 1.19 -4.49 -1.44
C LEU A 28 1.63 -4.61 0.02
N GLY A 29 2.29 -5.71 0.38
CA GLY A 29 2.84 -5.91 1.74
C GLY A 29 3.90 -4.87 2.12
N VAL A 30 4.76 -4.48 1.18
CA VAL A 30 5.78 -3.43 1.39
C VAL A 30 5.11 -2.07 1.52
N ALA A 31 4.16 -1.74 0.64
CA ALA A 31 3.40 -0.50 0.75
C ALA A 31 2.67 -0.38 2.10
N LYS A 32 2.10 -1.48 2.61
CA LYS A 32 1.46 -1.52 3.95
C LYS A 32 2.44 -1.16 5.07
N VAL A 33 3.67 -1.69 5.04
CA VAL A 33 4.68 -1.40 6.08
C VAL A 33 5.13 0.06 6.03
N LEU A 34 5.41 0.58 4.83
CA LEU A 34 5.83 1.99 4.65
C LEU A 34 4.73 2.96 5.10
N VAL A 35 3.48 2.70 4.73
CA VAL A 35 2.34 3.52 5.16
C VAL A 35 2.11 3.40 6.66
N ALA A 36 2.23 2.21 7.25
CA ALA A 36 2.08 2.03 8.70
C ALA A 36 3.13 2.83 9.48
N ASP A 37 4.37 2.89 9.00
CA ASP A 37 5.43 3.71 9.59
C ASP A 37 5.11 5.21 9.52
N LEU A 38 4.64 5.68 8.35
CA LEU A 38 4.22 7.07 8.16
C LEU A 38 2.97 7.46 8.97
N VAL A 39 2.04 6.52 9.19
CA VAL A 39 0.92 6.73 10.11
C VAL A 39 1.41 6.76 11.56
N GLY A 40 2.34 5.88 11.93
CA GLY A 40 2.95 5.85 13.27
C GLY A 40 3.70 7.13 13.63
N THR A 41 4.24 7.84 12.64
CA THR A 41 4.90 9.14 12.81
C THR A 41 3.93 10.34 12.71
N GLY A 42 2.65 10.11 12.41
CA GLY A 42 1.65 11.16 12.22
C GLY A 42 1.77 11.92 10.90
N ALA A 43 2.59 11.43 9.95
CA ALA A 43 2.74 12.02 8.63
C ALA A 43 1.55 11.67 7.70
N LEU A 44 0.79 10.61 8.01
CA LEU A 44 -0.41 10.20 7.30
C LEU A 44 -1.54 9.89 8.28
N ASP A 45 -2.78 10.11 7.84
CA ASP A 45 -3.98 9.65 8.54
C ASP A 45 -4.76 8.65 7.68
N ARG A 46 -5.50 7.76 8.34
CA ARG A 46 -6.31 6.74 7.68
C ARG A 46 -7.67 7.32 7.32
N SER A 47 -7.94 7.49 6.03
CA SER A 47 -9.29 7.81 5.57
C SER A 47 -10.24 6.64 5.86
N THR A 48 -11.31 6.90 6.60
CA THR A 48 -12.33 5.91 6.98
C THR A 48 -13.48 5.81 5.96
N SER A 49 -13.41 6.57 4.86
CA SER A 49 -14.40 6.49 3.79
C SER A 49 -14.29 5.15 3.08
N HIS A 50 -15.14 4.21 3.48
CA HIS A 50 -15.26 2.88 2.87
C HIS A 50 -15.79 3.05 1.45
N SER A 51 -14.90 3.09 0.45
CA SER A 51 -15.31 2.88 -0.93
C SER A 51 -15.48 1.37 -1.16
N PRO A 52 -16.57 0.89 -1.77
CA PRO A 52 -16.80 -0.54 -1.94
C PRO A 52 -15.88 -1.08 -3.04
N SER A 53 -14.68 -1.51 -2.66
CA SER A 53 -13.73 -2.14 -3.56
C SER A 53 -14.14 -3.60 -3.82
N VAL A 54 -15.07 -3.81 -4.76
CA VAL A 54 -15.58 -5.14 -5.14
C VAL A 54 -14.62 -5.93 -6.04
N GLU A 55 -13.57 -5.31 -6.61
CA GLU A 55 -12.68 -6.01 -7.56
C GLU A 55 -11.23 -6.23 -7.10
N ALA A 56 -10.78 -5.62 -5.99
CA ALA A 56 -9.40 -5.76 -5.50
C ALA A 56 -9.09 -7.14 -4.86
N HIS A 57 -10.11 -7.99 -4.64
CA HIS A 57 -9.94 -9.29 -3.99
C HIS A 57 -9.23 -10.34 -4.85
N ARG A 58 -9.12 -10.16 -6.18
CA ARG A 58 -8.45 -11.15 -7.04
C ARG A 58 -6.93 -11.02 -7.10
N ASP A 59 -6.38 -9.82 -6.91
CA ASP A 59 -4.93 -9.60 -7.09
C ASP A 59 -4.13 -9.77 -5.79
N VAL A 60 -4.74 -9.53 -4.63
CA VAL A 60 -4.06 -9.68 -3.33
C VAL A 60 -3.67 -11.13 -3.07
N SER A 61 -4.55 -12.10 -3.39
CA SER A 61 -4.23 -13.52 -3.24
C SER A 61 -3.09 -13.95 -4.17
N LEU A 62 -2.98 -13.38 -5.36
CA LEU A 62 -1.88 -13.64 -6.27
C LEU A 62 -0.57 -13.05 -5.74
N LEU A 63 -0.60 -11.81 -5.27
CA LEU A 63 0.55 -11.11 -4.68
C LEU A 63 1.04 -11.78 -3.39
N GLU A 64 0.14 -12.26 -2.53
CA GLU A 64 0.49 -13.02 -1.32
C GLU A 64 1.18 -14.34 -1.67
N ARG A 65 0.69 -15.06 -2.69
CA ARG A 65 1.33 -16.30 -3.15
C ARG A 65 2.72 -16.08 -3.74
N VAL A 66 2.94 -14.97 -4.45
CA VAL A 66 4.26 -14.58 -4.95
C VAL A 66 5.20 -14.23 -3.79
N LEU A 67 4.70 -13.49 -2.79
CA LEU A 67 5.48 -13.12 -1.61
C LEU A 67 5.88 -14.35 -0.77
N ASP A 68 4.96 -15.29 -0.59
CA ASP A 68 5.24 -16.54 0.12
C ASP A 68 6.26 -17.39 -0.63
N GLY A 69 6.18 -17.43 -1.97
CA GLY A 69 7.18 -18.09 -2.81
C GLY A 69 8.59 -17.51 -2.68
N LEU A 70 8.71 -16.18 -2.55
CA LEU A 70 10.01 -15.51 -2.34
C LEU A 70 10.60 -15.75 -0.95
N LYS A 71 9.78 -15.99 0.07
CA LYS A 71 10.23 -16.27 1.45
C LYS A 71 10.60 -17.73 1.69
N ALA A 72 10.17 -18.63 0.81
CA ALA A 72 10.42 -20.07 0.90
C ALA A 72 11.71 -20.52 0.18
N LEU A 73 12.45 -19.57 -0.42
CA LEU A 73 13.78 -19.73 -1.01
C LEU A 73 14.85 -19.25 -0.02
#